data_AF-A0A2T7A9S6-F1
#
_entry.id   AF-A0A2T7A9S6-F1
#
_cell.length_a   1.000
_cell.length_b   1.000
_cell.length_c   1.000
_cell.angle_alpha   90.00
_cell.angle_beta   90.00
_cell.angle_gamma   90.00
#
_symmetry.space_group_name_H-M   'P 1'
#
loop_
_entity.id
_entity.type
_entity.pdbx_description
1 polymer ?
#
loop_
_entity_poly.entity_id
_entity_poly.type
_entity_poly.pdbx_seq_one_letter_code
_entity_poly.pdbx_strand_id
1 'polypeptide(L)' 'MVVAPVHRKEKTEISLPNAGIHGRLGELNFSALPFLTHMDLSLNSLHSEIPPAIASLSRLSYLDLVGYFLHGHIFPVR' A
#
# COMPACT_ATOMS: atom_id res chain seq x y z
N MET A 1 -1.35 9.18 -41.78
CA MET A 1 -1.98 8.37 -40.72
C MET A 1 -1.30 8.73 -39.42
N VAL A 2 -1.91 9.61 -38.61
CA VAL A 2 -1.35 9.98 -37.31
C VAL A 2 -1.65 8.82 -36.38
N VAL A 3 -0.63 8.06 -36.00
CA VAL A 3 -0.78 7.04 -34.96
C VAL A 3 -1.06 7.81 -33.68
N ALA A 4 -2.30 7.75 -33.20
CA ALA A 4 -2.64 8.31 -31.89
C ALA A 4 -1.72 7.67 -30.84
N PRO A 5 -1.24 8.42 -29.82
CA PRO A 5 -0.44 7.83 -28.78
C PRO A 5 -1.30 6.75 -28.11
N VAL A 6 -0.86 5.49 -28.21
CA VAL A 6 -1.41 4.43 -27.38
C VAL A 6 -0.94 4.77 -25.97
N HIS A 7 -1.76 5.51 -25.23
CA HIS A 7 -1.57 5.75 -23.82
C HIS A 7 -1.76 4.40 -23.12
N ARG A 8 -0.70 3.60 -23.09
CA ARG A 8 -0.65 2.43 -22.22
C ARG A 8 -0.87 3.00 -20.82
N LYS A 9 -2.01 2.71 -20.20
CA LYS A 9 -2.21 2.98 -18.78
C LYS A 9 -1.14 2.18 -18.06
N GLU A 10 0.02 2.78 -17.81
CA GLU A 10 1.09 2.12 -17.06
C GLU A 10 0.52 1.83 -15.69
N LYS A 11 0.31 0.54 -15.45
CA LYS A 11 -0.16 -0.02 -14.19
C LYS A 11 1.08 -0.18 -13.34
N THR A 12 1.23 0.65 -12.32
CA THR A 12 2.31 0.46 -11.35
C THR A 12 1.76 -0.35 -10.19
N GLU A 13 2.53 -1.33 -9.74
CA GLU A 13 2.21 -2.21 -8.63
C GLU A 13 3.41 -2.25 -7.68
N ILE A 14 3.14 -2.17 -6.38
CA ILE A 14 4.11 -2.41 -5.32
C ILE A 14 3.56 -3.56 -4.48
N SER A 15 4.28 -4.68 -4.44
CA SER A 15 3.95 -5.81 -3.57
C SER A 15 5.22 -6.22 -2.85
N LEU A 16 5.23 -6.00 -1.53
CA LEU A 16 6.33 -6.31 -0.63
C LEU A 16 5.78 -6.96 0.66
N PRO A 17 5.01 -8.06 0.56
CA PRO A 17 4.52 -8.74 1.73
C PRO A 17 5.70 -9.36 2.51
N ASN A 18 5.70 -9.25 3.83
CA ASN A 18 6.74 -9.82 4.69
C ASN A 18 8.18 -9.42 4.27
N ALA A 19 8.36 -8.14 3.96
CA ALA A 19 9.65 -7.59 3.55
C ALA A 19 10.45 -7.01 4.75
N GLY A 20 9.95 -7.16 5.98
CA GLY A 20 10.57 -6.59 7.18
C GLY A 20 10.47 -5.06 7.25
N ILE A 21 9.56 -4.46 6.48
CA ILE A 21 9.37 -3.00 6.47
C ILE A 21 8.82 -2.57 7.83
N HIS A 22 9.44 -1.54 8.40
CA HIS A 22 9.08 -0.95 9.68
C HIS A 22 9.04 0.57 9.53
N GLY A 23 8.28 1.23 10.39
CA GLY A 23 8.10 2.69 10.34
C GLY A 23 6.64 3.08 10.13
N ARG A 24 6.43 4.33 9.72
CA ARG A 24 5.11 4.92 9.57
C ARG A 24 4.74 5.04 8.10
N LEU A 25 3.52 4.66 7.77
CA LEU A 25 2.99 4.79 6.40
C LEU A 25 2.99 6.25 5.92
N GLY A 26 2.89 7.22 6.84
CA GLY A 26 2.97 8.67 6.58
C GLY A 26 4.32 9.19 6.11
N GLU A 27 5.40 8.41 6.18
CA GLU A 27 6.72 8.79 5.67
C GLU A 27 6.85 8.57 4.16
N LEU A 28 5.92 7.85 3.54
CA LEU A 28 5.89 7.64 2.10
C LEU A 28 5.44 8.90 1.35
N ASN A 29 6.16 9.24 0.27
CA ASN A 29 5.73 10.26 -0.66
C ASN A 29 4.74 9.69 -1.69
N PHE A 30 3.46 9.63 -1.33
CA PHE A 30 2.40 9.13 -2.21
C PHE A 30 2.24 9.94 -3.51
N SER A 31 2.60 11.23 -3.50
CA SER A 31 2.55 12.07 -4.71
C SER A 31 3.60 11.67 -5.76
N ALA A 32 4.65 10.94 -5.37
CA ALA A 32 5.62 10.36 -6.30
C ALA A 32 5.11 9.09 -6.99
N LEU A 33 3.93 8.59 -6.62
CA LEU A 33 3.35 7.33 -7.12
C LEU A 33 2.01 7.56 -7.86
N PRO A 34 1.93 8.49 -8.83
CA PRO A 34 0.66 8.92 -9.44
C PRO A 34 -0.03 7.82 -10.28
N PHE A 35 0.69 6.77 -10.64
CA PHE A 35 0.20 5.65 -11.46
C PHE A 35 0.08 4.33 -10.70
N LEU A 36 0.25 4.36 -9.37
CA LEU A 36 0.10 3.18 -8.53
C LEU A 36 -1.35 2.73 -8.52
N THR A 37 -1.54 1.44 -8.77
CA THR A 37 -2.85 0.79 -8.82
C THR A 37 -3.00 -0.31 -7.79
N HIS A 38 -1.90 -0.94 -7.39
CA HIS A 38 -1.89 -2.01 -6.39
C HIS A 38 -0.77 -1.73 -5.39
N MET A 39 -1.11 -1.75 -4.11
CA MET A 39 -0.18 -1.66 -2.99
C MET A 39 -0.45 -2.81 -2.03
N ASP A 40 0.51 -3.72 -1.90
CA ASP A 40 0.51 -4.76 -0.88
C ASP A 40 1.76 -4.58 -0.01
N LEU A 41 1.54 -4.13 1.22
CA LEU A 41 2.54 -4.04 2.28
C LEU A 41 2.13 -4.91 3.47
N SER A 42 1.34 -5.96 3.23
CA SER A 42 0.89 -6.89 4.26
C SER A 42 2.08 -7.58 4.95
N LEU A 43 1.85 -8.10 6.14
CA LEU A 43 2.86 -8.81 6.93
C LEU A 43 4.13 -7.96 7.15
N ASN A 44 4.01 -6.64 7.21
CA ASN A 44 5.08 -5.74 7.63
C ASN A 44 4.78 -5.17 9.02
N SER A 45 5.79 -4.54 9.63
CA SER A 45 5.72 -3.89 10.95
C SER A 45 5.46 -2.39 10.82
N LEU A 46 4.52 -2.03 9.94
CA LEU A 46 4.02 -0.67 9.82
C LEU A 46 3.15 -0.34 11.03
N HIS A 47 3.39 0.82 11.63
CA HIS A 47 2.66 1.29 12.81
C HIS A 47 2.15 2.72 12.59
N SER A 48 1.24 3.17 13.46
CA SER A 48 0.49 4.44 13.35
C SER A 48 -0.71 4.36 12.39
N GLU A 49 -1.46 5.47 12.33
CA GLU A 49 -2.68 5.61 11.53
C GLU A 49 -2.39 5.72 10.04
N ILE A 50 -3.38 5.38 9.21
CA ILE A 50 -3.31 5.59 7.76
C ILE A 50 -3.32 7.10 7.49
N PRO A 51 -2.29 7.68 6.85
CA PRO A 51 -2.21 9.11 6.60
C PRO A 51 -3.25 9.55 5.55
N PRO A 52 -3.91 10.71 5.70
CA PRO A 52 -4.83 11.25 4.69
C PRO A 52 -4.19 11.42 3.30
N ALA A 53 -2.87 11.61 3.25
CA ALA A 53 -2.10 11.73 2.01
C ALA A 53 -2.19 10.49 1.10
N ILE A 54 -2.61 9.33 1.61
CA ILE A 54 -2.88 8.14 0.79
C ILE A 54 -3.94 8.40 -0.29
N ALA A 55 -4.85 9.36 -0.07
CA ALA A 55 -5.85 9.79 -1.03
C ALA A 55 -5.25 10.41 -2.32
N SER A 56 -3.96 10.79 -2.32
CA SER A 56 -3.27 11.24 -3.53
C SER A 56 -3.00 10.11 -4.53
N LEU A 57 -3.11 8.84 -4.10
CA LEU A 57 -3.05 7.67 -4.97
C LEU A 57 -4.37 7.47 -5.73
N SER A 58 -4.70 8.44 -6.59
CA SER A 58 -6.00 8.51 -7.30
C SER A 58 -6.32 7.33 -8.21
N ARG A 59 -5.33 6.49 -8.55
CA ARG A 59 -5.46 5.30 -9.39
C ARG A 59 -5.41 3.99 -8.60
N LEU A 60 -5.26 4.05 -7.27
CA LEU A 60 -5.17 2.86 -6.43
C LEU A 60 -6.52 2.11 -6.43
N SER A 61 -6.48 0.85 -6.83
CA SER A 61 -7.62 -0.06 -6.85
C SER A 61 -7.50 -1.19 -5.84
N TYR A 62 -6.30 -1.42 -5.29
CA TYR A 62 -6.02 -2.46 -4.31
C TYR A 62 -5.04 -1.95 -3.26
N LEU A 63 -5.39 -2.13 -1.99
CA LEU A 63 -4.57 -1.78 -0.83
C LEU A 63 -4.64 -2.89 0.21
N ASP A 64 -3.51 -3.49 0.54
CA ASP A 64 -3.36 -4.39 1.68
C ASP A 64 -2.26 -3.87 2.63
N LEU A 65 -2.65 -3.66 3.88
CA LEU A 65 -1.80 -3.18 4.97
C LEU A 65 -1.92 -4.10 6.20
N VAL A 66 -2.51 -5.29 6.06
CA VAL A 66 -2.75 -6.20 7.19
C VAL A 66 -1.40 -6.63 7.76
N GLY A 67 -1.08 -6.16 8.97
CA GLY A 67 0.13 -6.52 9.71
C GLY A 67 0.01 -7.85 10.45
N TYR A 68 1.06 -8.21 11.19
CA TYR A 68 1.15 -9.43 12.00
C TYR A 68 0.18 -9.53 13.19
N PHE A 69 -0.75 -8.59 13.37
CA PHE A 69 -1.55 -8.47 14.60
C PHE A 69 -2.72 -9.46 14.73
N LEU A 70 -2.86 -10.47 13.86
CA LEU A 70 -3.93 -11.46 13.98
C LEU A 70 -3.55 -12.74 14.73
N HIS A 71 -2.31 -12.91 15.21
CA HIS A 71 -1.91 -14.12 15.94
C HIS A 71 -1.41 -13.77 17.35
N GLY A 72 -2.32 -13.85 18.35
CA GLY A 72 -1.95 -14.13 19.73
C GLY A 72 -2.27 -13.04 20.75
N HIS A 73 -3.53 -12.99 21.21
CA HIS A 73 -3.88 -13.04 22.64
C HIS A 73 -5.38 -13.33 22.75
N ILE A 74 -5.76 -14.59 22.50
CA ILE A 74 -6.94 -15.15 23.17
C ILE A 74 -6.49 -15.31 24.61
N PHE A 75 -6.75 -14.31 25.47
CA PHE A 75 -6.71 -14.55 26.90
C PHE A 75 -7.79 -15.61 27.19
N PRO A 76 -7.45 -16.79 27.74
CA PRO A 76 -8.49 -17.62 28.31
C PRO A 76 -9.11 -16.83 29.47
N VAL A 77 -10.41 -16.61 29.36
CA VAL A 77 -11.26 -16.10 30.44
C VAL A 77 -10.98 -16.94 31.68
N ARG A 78 -10.55 -16.30 32.77
CA ARG A 78 -10.71 -16.85 34.12
C ARG A 78 -12.00 -16.30 34.71
#